data_AF-A0A7Y2L7R0-F1
#
_entry.id   AF-A0A7Y2L7R0-F1
#
_cell.length_a   1.000
_cell.length_b   1.000
_cell.length_c   1.000
_cell.angle_alpha   90.00
_cell.angle_beta   90.00
_cell.angle_gamma   90.00
#
_symmetry.space_group_name_H-M   'P 1'
#
loop_
_entity.id
_entity.type
_entity.pdbx_description
1 polymer ?
#
loop_
_entity_poly.entity_id
_entity_poly.type
_entity_poly.pdbx_seq_one_letter_code
_entity_poly.pdbx_strand_id
1 'polypeptide(L)'
;MSELWYNAIYNLLLLLAALAGVYLAGFLRRKVMNEKMEMILKELLTKKELAETAVKFVEQVYKDILKGEEKYNKAAEWLKIQFSKLGLSYTDEEIKGLIEAAVRTFKDTFGEEWAKQIK
;
A
#
# COMPACT_ATOMS: atom_id res chain seq x y z
N MET A 1 -42.88 36.68 -28.20
CA MET A 1 -41.64 36.05 -28.72
C MET A 1 -40.48 36.15 -27.75
N SER A 2 -40.18 37.31 -27.16
CA SER A 2 -39.09 37.51 -26.19
C SER A 2 -39.16 36.59 -24.96
N GLU A 3 -40.34 36.37 -24.39
CA GLU A 3 -40.51 35.50 -23.22
C GLU A 3 -40.23 34.02 -23.51
N LEU A 4 -40.59 33.54 -24.72
CA LEU A 4 -40.30 32.17 -25.13
C LEU A 4 -38.79 31.94 -25.26
N TRP A 5 -38.07 32.91 -25.82
CA TRP A 5 -36.61 32.88 -25.91
C TRP A 5 -35.94 32.97 -24.53
N TYR A 6 -36.44 33.84 -23.65
CA TYR A 6 -35.93 33.96 -22.28
C TYR A 6 -36.09 32.65 -21.51
N ASN A 7 -37.28 32.05 -21.54
CA ASN A 7 -37.55 30.78 -20.87
C ASN A 7 -36.73 29.63 -21.47
N ALA A 8 -36.54 29.60 -22.79
CA ALA A 8 -35.70 28.60 -23.44
C ALA A 8 -34.23 28.71 -23.01
N ILE A 9 -33.68 29.92 -22.95
CA ILE A 9 -32.30 30.16 -22.51
C ILE A 9 -32.15 29.84 -21.02
N TYR A 10 -33.10 30.25 -20.19
CA TYR A 10 -33.10 29.97 -18.75
C TYR A 10 -33.12 28.46 -18.46
N ASN A 11 -34.01 27.71 -19.14
CA ASN A 11 -34.08 26.26 -19.00
C ASN A 11 -32.80 25.58 -19.50
N LEU A 12 -32.20 26.07 -20.60
CA LEU A 12 -30.93 25.56 -21.10
C LEU A 12 -29.79 25.77 -20.09
N LEU A 13 -29.72 26.96 -19.48
CA LEU A 13 -28.73 27.26 -18.44
C LEU A 13 -28.91 26.38 -17.21
N LEU A 14 -30.15 26.13 -16.77
CA LEU A 14 -30.43 25.22 -15.66
C LEU A 14 -29.98 23.79 -15.97
N LEU A 15 -30.25 23.29 -17.18
CA LEU A 15 -29.80 21.96 -17.60
C LEU A 15 -28.27 21.87 -17.64
N LEU A 16 -27.60 22.89 -18.18
CA LEU A 16 -26.13 22.94 -18.21
C LEU A 16 -25.54 23.02 -16.80
N ALA A 17 -26.13 23.80 -15.90
CA ALA A 17 -25.71 23.88 -14.51
C ALA A 17 -25.86 22.52 -13.80
N ALA A 18 -26.97 21.82 -14.03
CA ALA A 18 -27.19 20.49 -13.48
C ALA A 18 -26.14 19.48 -13.99
N LEU A 19 -25.88 19.46 -15.31
CA LEU A 19 -24.86 18.60 -15.92
C LEU A 19 -23.45 18.93 -15.41
N ALA A 20 -23.11 20.21 -15.31
CA ALA A 20 -21.84 20.66 -14.76
C ALA A 20 -21.66 20.24 -13.29
N GLY A 21 -22.73 20.32 -12.48
CA GLY A 21 -22.73 19.85 -11.10
C GLY A 21 -22.45 18.34 -10.98
N VAL A 22 -23.11 17.53 -11.81
CA VAL A 22 -22.87 16.07 -11.86
C VAL A 22 -21.43 15.76 -12.30
N TYR A 23 -20.94 16.45 -13.33
CA TYR A 23 -19.58 16.26 -13.82
C TYR A 23 -18.53 16.63 -12.77
N LEU A 24 -18.67 17.78 -12.12
CA LEU A 24 -17.74 18.25 -11.10
C LEU A 24 -17.71 17.31 -9.89
N ALA A 25 -18.88 16.84 -9.43
CA ALA A 25 -18.96 15.85 -8.36
C ALA A 25 -18.25 14.54 -8.73
N GLY A 26 -18.42 14.07 -9.97
CA GLY A 26 -17.72 12.89 -10.48
C GLY A 26 -16.20 13.08 -10.56
N PHE A 27 -15.74 14.24 -11.04
CA PHE A 27 -14.33 14.58 -11.13
C PHE A 27 -13.65 14.63 -9.76
N LEU A 28 -14.25 15.33 -8.80
CA LEU A 28 -13.73 15.42 -7.43
C LEU A 28 -13.66 14.05 -6.75
N ARG A 29 -14.71 13.22 -6.91
CA ARG A 29 -14.71 11.86 -6.37
C ARG A 29 -13.58 11.02 -6.93
N ARG A 30 -13.31 11.08 -8.23
CA ARG A 30 -12.22 10.33 -8.88
C ARG A 30 -10.85 10.79 -8.38
N LYS A 31 -10.64 12.11 -8.26
CA LYS A 31 -9.37 12.66 -7.78
C LYS A 31 -9.04 12.20 -6.36
N VAL A 32 -10.00 12.33 -5.43
CA VAL A 32 -9.84 11.88 -4.03
C VAL A 32 -9.63 10.37 -3.95
N MET A 33 -10.34 9.59 -4.78
CA MET A 33 -10.16 8.14 -4.81
C MET A 33 -8.74 7.75 -5.24
N ASN A 34 -8.21 8.39 -6.29
CA ASN A 34 -6.87 8.13 -6.78
C ASN A 34 -5.82 8.46 -5.72
N GLU A 35 -5.91 9.62 -5.08
CA GLU A 35 -4.99 10.04 -4.01
C GLU A 35 -5.02 9.06 -2.82
N LYS A 36 -6.22 8.63 -2.40
CA LYS A 36 -6.35 7.62 -1.33
C LYS A 36 -5.74 6.27 -1.73
N MET A 37 -5.93 5.85 -2.98
CA MET A 37 -5.36 4.60 -3.48
C MET A 37 -3.84 4.65 -3.52
N GLU A 38 -3.27 5.76 -3.99
CA GLU A 38 -1.82 5.99 -3.99
C GLU A 38 -1.24 5.94 -2.56
N MET A 39 -1.93 6.55 -1.60
CA MET A 39 -1.52 6.51 -0.19
C MET A 39 -1.54 5.07 0.37
N ILE A 40 -2.60 4.31 0.10
CA ILE A 40 -2.70 2.90 0.54
C ILE A 40 -1.61 2.06 -0.09
N LEU A 41 -1.35 2.22 -1.39
CA LEU A 41 -0.28 1.50 -2.08
C LEU A 41 1.09 1.83 -1.49
N LYS A 42 1.35 3.11 -1.21
CA LYS A 42 2.59 3.55 -0.57
C LYS A 42 2.75 2.94 0.83
N GLU A 43 1.68 2.89 1.62
CA GLU A 43 1.70 2.25 2.94
C GLU A 43 2.01 0.76 2.83
N LEU A 44 1.32 0.03 1.95
CA LEU A 44 1.54 -1.40 1.73
C LEU A 44 2.97 -1.71 1.28
N LEU A 45 3.52 -0.90 0.37
CA LEU A 45 4.91 -1.02 -0.07
C LEU A 45 5.88 -0.77 1.08
N THR A 46 5.67 0.30 1.85
CA THR A 46 6.51 0.62 3.02
C THR A 46 6.50 -0.52 4.05
N LYS A 47 5.32 -1.08 4.34
CA LYS A 47 5.16 -2.23 5.25
C LYS A 47 5.92 -3.46 4.76
N LYS A 48 5.83 -3.76 3.47
CA LYS A 48 6.56 -4.88 2.85
C LYS A 48 8.09 -4.67 2.91
N GLU A 49 8.56 -3.49 2.53
CA GLU A 49 9.99 -3.14 2.54
C GLU A 49 10.59 -3.21 3.96
N LEU A 50 9.84 -2.75 4.97
CA LEU A 50 10.25 -2.85 6.36
C LEU A 50 10.31 -4.31 6.84
N ALA A 51 9.38 -5.17 6.41
CA ALA A 51 9.40 -6.59 6.76
C ALA A 51 10.61 -7.31 6.13
N GLU A 52 10.91 -7.03 4.86
CA GLU A 52 12.12 -7.51 4.19
C GLU A 52 13.39 -7.04 4.91
N THR A 53 13.41 -5.78 5.33
CA THR A 53 14.51 -5.18 6.10
C THR A 53 14.66 -5.86 7.46
N ALA A 54 13.54 -6.14 8.16
CA ALA A 54 13.54 -6.80 9.46
C ALA A 54 14.19 -8.19 9.37
N VAL A 55 13.80 -8.99 8.38
CA VAL A 55 14.36 -10.32 8.14
C VAL A 55 15.85 -10.23 7.81
N LYS A 56 16.26 -9.34 6.91
CA LYS A 56 17.68 -9.12 6.56
C LYS A 56 18.50 -8.71 7.78
N PHE A 57 18.00 -7.76 8.57
CA PHE A 57 18.66 -7.27 9.78
C PHE A 57 18.89 -8.40 10.77
N VAL A 58 17.85 -9.20 11.06
CA VAL A 58 17.97 -10.30 12.01
C VAL A 58 18.89 -11.40 11.50
N GLU A 59 18.80 -11.75 10.22
CA GLU A 59 19.71 -12.73 9.63
C GLU A 59 21.16 -12.27 9.72
N GLN A 60 21.45 -10.98 9.47
CA GLN A 60 22.81 -10.46 9.53
C GLN A 60 23.35 -10.34 10.98
N VAL A 61 22.54 -9.81 11.90
CA VAL A 61 23.00 -9.50 13.27
C VAL A 61 23.04 -10.75 14.14
N TYR A 62 22.09 -11.67 13.95
CA TYR A 62 21.92 -12.83 14.82
C TYR A 62 22.24 -14.16 14.13
N LYS A 63 22.89 -14.14 12.96
CA LYS A 63 23.21 -15.37 12.19
C LYS A 63 23.78 -16.51 13.03
N ASP A 64 24.70 -16.18 13.93
CA ASP A 64 25.53 -17.15 14.67
C ASP A 64 25.02 -17.36 16.11
N ILE A 65 23.98 -16.62 16.53
CA ILE A 65 23.54 -16.55 17.94
C ILE A 65 22.13 -17.11 18.10
N LEU A 66 21.20 -16.77 17.20
CA LEU A 66 19.79 -17.17 17.30
C LEU A 66 19.42 -18.21 16.25
N LYS A 67 18.39 -19.01 16.53
CA LYS A 67 17.87 -20.02 15.58
C LYS A 67 16.40 -19.80 15.26
N GLY A 68 16.04 -20.04 13.99
CA GLY A 68 14.66 -20.19 13.50
C GLY A 68 13.61 -19.29 14.16
N GLU A 69 12.91 -19.83 15.16
CA GLU A 69 11.83 -19.17 15.90
C GLU A 69 12.30 -17.91 16.65
N GLU A 70 13.49 -17.93 17.26
CA GLU A 70 14.03 -16.76 17.96
C GLU A 70 14.33 -15.61 17.00
N LYS A 71 14.84 -15.94 15.80
CA LYS A 71 15.04 -14.96 14.73
C LYS A 71 13.70 -14.39 14.26
N TYR A 72 12.70 -15.25 14.04
CA TYR A 72 11.37 -14.80 13.69
C TYR A 72 10.81 -13.82 14.73
N ASN A 73 10.90 -14.16 16.02
CA ASN A 73 10.41 -13.30 17.10
C ASN A 73 11.14 -11.95 17.14
N LYS A 74 12.46 -11.94 16.91
CA LYS A 74 13.23 -10.69 16.82
C LYS A 74 12.87 -9.85 15.60
N ALA A 75 12.57 -10.48 14.47
CA ALA A 75 12.14 -9.77 13.27
C ALA A 75 10.76 -9.14 13.48
N ALA A 76 9.84 -9.88 14.12
CA ALA A 76 8.51 -9.39 14.50
C ALA A 76 8.59 -8.23 15.48
N GLU A 77 9.41 -8.34 16.53
CA GLU A 77 9.65 -7.25 17.48
C GLU A 77 10.19 -5.99 16.79
N TRP A 78 11.22 -6.15 15.96
CA TRP A 78 11.81 -5.04 15.23
C TRP A 78 10.80 -4.37 14.29
N LEU A 79 10.01 -5.16 13.55
CA LEU A 79 9.01 -4.65 12.62
C LEU A 79 7.91 -3.86 13.33
N LYS A 80 7.39 -4.39 14.45
CA LYS A 80 6.41 -3.70 15.31
C LYS A 80 6.93 -2.35 15.81
N ILE A 81 8.20 -2.30 16.21
CA ILE A 81 8.84 -1.05 16.64
C ILE A 81 8.90 -0.05 15.48
N GLN A 82 9.26 -0.47 14.26
CA GLN A 82 9.29 0.45 13.12
C GLN A 82 7.91 0.95 12.73
N PHE A 83 6.90 0.08 12.72
CA PHE A 83 5.53 0.49 12.43
C PHE A 83 5.03 1.51 13.46
N SER A 84 5.29 1.25 14.75
CA SER A 84 4.96 2.18 15.83
C SER A 84 5.65 3.54 15.66
N LYS A 85 6.94 3.57 15.29
CA LYS A 85 7.70 4.80 15.04
C LYS A 85 7.15 5.61 13.87
N LEU A 86 6.61 4.95 12.86
CA LEU A 86 6.05 5.56 11.66
C LEU A 86 4.54 5.86 11.78
N GLY A 87 3.91 5.52 12.92
CA GLY A 87 2.48 5.68 13.11
C GLY A 87 1.62 4.74 12.25
N LEU A 88 2.20 3.63 11.77
CA LEU A 88 1.49 2.63 10.98
C LEU A 88 0.70 1.70 11.89
N SER A 89 -0.59 1.53 11.62
CA SER A 89 -1.42 0.53 12.30
C SER A 89 -1.09 -0.88 11.82
N TYR A 90 -1.15 -1.86 12.72
CA TYR A 90 -0.91 -3.25 12.39
C TYR A 90 -1.65 -4.22 13.31
N THR A 91 -1.83 -5.45 12.84
CA THR A 91 -2.22 -6.61 13.67
C THR A 91 -1.08 -7.61 13.77
N ASP A 92 -1.16 -8.53 14.73
CA ASP A 92 -0.16 -9.58 14.90
C ASP A 92 -0.14 -10.55 13.70
N GLU A 93 -1.31 -10.83 13.11
CA GLU A 93 -1.43 -11.63 11.89
C GLU A 93 -0.78 -10.94 10.68
N GLU A 94 -0.91 -9.62 10.56
CA GLU A 94 -0.27 -8.84 9.49
C GLU A 94 1.25 -8.92 9.61
N ILE A 95 1.80 -8.74 10.82
CA ILE A 95 3.23 -8.88 11.09
C ILE A 95 3.72 -10.27 10.69
N LYS A 96 3.00 -11.32 11.11
CA LYS A 96 3.34 -12.70 10.76
C LYS A 96 3.35 -12.90 9.24
N GLY A 97 2.28 -12.50 8.57
CA GLY A 97 2.14 -12.67 7.12
C GLY A 97 3.23 -11.93 6.34
N LEU A 98 3.57 -10.69 6.74
CA LEU A 98 4.62 -9.91 6.10
C LEU A 98 6.01 -10.53 6.26
N ILE A 99 6.33 -11.06 7.45
CA ILE A 99 7.61 -11.73 7.70
C ILE A 99 7.71 -13.03 6.91
N GLU A 100 6.66 -13.86 6.94
CA GLU A 100 6.62 -15.11 6.17
C GLU A 100 6.75 -14.84 4.65
N ALA A 101 6.06 -13.82 4.14
CA ALA A 101 6.16 -13.41 2.74
C ALA A 101 7.58 -12.93 2.38
N ALA A 102 8.24 -12.17 3.26
CA ALA A 102 9.62 -11.73 3.06
C ALA A 102 10.59 -12.93 3.04
N VAL A 103 10.48 -13.85 4.00
CA VAL A 103 11.30 -15.08 4.04
C VAL A 103 11.08 -15.92 2.79
N ARG A 104 9.82 -16.08 2.35
CA ARG A 104 9.49 -16.82 1.13
C ARG A 104 10.12 -16.18 -0.11
N THR A 105 9.99 -14.86 -0.24
CA THR A 105 10.56 -14.08 -1.35
C THR A 105 12.07 -14.26 -1.44
N PHE A 106 12.78 -14.21 -0.31
CA PHE A 106 14.22 -14.46 -0.30
C PHE A 106 14.55 -15.90 -0.67
N LYS A 107 13.84 -16.89 -0.13
CA LYS A 107 14.04 -18.31 -0.52
C LYS A 107 13.86 -18.54 -2.01
N ASP A 108 12.82 -17.96 -2.60
CA ASP A 108 12.53 -18.10 -4.03
C ASP A 108 13.62 -17.40 -4.88
N THR A 109 14.02 -16.19 -4.50
CA THR A 109 15.07 -15.43 -5.22
C THR A 109 16.42 -16.16 -5.19
N PHE A 110 16.86 -16.62 -4.01
CA PHE A 110 18.11 -17.38 -3.87
C PHE A 110 18.03 -18.76 -4.55
N GLY A 111 16.87 -19.43 -4.48
CA GLY A 111 16.66 -20.72 -5.14
C GLY A 111 16.72 -20.62 -6.67
N GLU A 112 16.11 -19.59 -7.25
CA GLU A 112 16.17 -19.31 -8.68
C GLU A 112 17.57 -18.91 -9.15
N GLU A 113 18.29 -18.10 -8.39
CA GLU A 113 19.69 -17.73 -8.70
C GLU A 113 20.62 -18.95 -8.67
N TRP A 114 20.45 -19.85 -7.70
CA TRP A 114 21.22 -21.09 -7.62
C TRP A 114 20.93 -22.03 -8.80
N ALA A 115 19.65 -22.17 -9.19
CA ALA A 115 19.26 -23.00 -10.34
C ALA A 115 19.81 -22.49 -11.68
N LYS A 116 20.04 -21.17 -11.81
CA LYS A 116 20.67 -20.56 -13.00
C LYS A 116 22.17 -20.82 -13.08
N GLN A 117 22.87 -21.04 -11.97
CA GLN A 117 24.32 -21.29 -11.94
C GLN A 117 24.70 -22.74 -12.26
N ILE A 118 23.75 -23.68 -12.22
CA ILE A 118 23.98 -25.12 -12.44
C ILE A 118 23.63 -25.56 -13.88
N LYS A 119 23.03 -24.67 -14.68
CA LYS A 119 22.81 -24.85 -16.12
C LYS A 119 23.92 -24.22 -16.93
#